data_AF-A0A2T2TEZ0-F1
#
_entry.id   AF-A0A2T2TEZ0-F1
#
_cell.length_a   1.000
_cell.length_b   1.000
_cell.length_c   1.000
_cell.angle_alpha   90.00
_cell.angle_beta   90.00
_cell.angle_gamma   90.00
#
_symmetry.space_group_name_H-M   'P 1'
#
loop_
_entity.id
_entity.type
_entity.pdbx_description
1 polymer ?
#
loop_
_entity_poly.entity_id
_entity_poly.type
_entity_poly.pdbx_seq_one_letter_code
_entity_poly.pdbx_strand_id
1 'polypeptide(L)'
;MSEQVRLSRQTIVHWIDRHLIDADLRWVLDESNREVRVIDLSESTLDFLEGFAADYREDTVSRTEARRILRQIDRKKIKKLIRAGDVQDVEVDDETKIVVGSIEDFMIEREESRRENGETEGEEVEEK
;
A
#
# COMPACT_ATOMS: atom_id res chain seq x y z
N MET A 1 -8.27 -7.40 6.57
CA MET A 1 -6.83 -7.72 6.46
C MET A 1 -5.99 -6.45 6.42
N SER A 2 -6.06 -5.63 5.37
CA SER A 2 -5.26 -4.40 5.25
C SER A 2 -5.42 -3.43 6.44
N GLU A 3 -6.65 -3.22 6.91
CA GLU A 3 -6.92 -2.42 8.13
C GLU A 3 -6.30 -3.04 9.40
N GLN A 4 -6.31 -4.36 9.53
CA GLN A 4 -5.84 -5.09 10.70
C GLN A 4 -4.32 -4.96 10.87
N VAL A 5 -3.56 -5.17 9.80
CA VAL A 5 -2.09 -5.07 9.82
C VAL A 5 -1.59 -3.66 9.48
N ARG A 6 -2.50 -2.73 9.17
CA ARG A 6 -2.20 -1.36 8.71
C ARG A 6 -1.20 -1.30 7.54
N LEU A 7 -1.34 -2.23 6.61
CA LEU A 7 -0.57 -2.30 5.35
C LEU A 7 -1.54 -2.25 4.17
N SER A 8 -1.19 -1.47 3.15
CA SER A 8 -1.95 -1.43 1.90
C SER A 8 -1.99 -2.81 1.23
N ARG A 9 -3.06 -3.07 0.46
CA ARG A 9 -3.16 -4.32 -0.32
C ARG A 9 -2.00 -4.44 -1.29
N GLN A 10 -1.59 -3.31 -1.90
CA GLN A 10 -0.45 -3.30 -2.81
C GLN A 10 0.85 -3.76 -2.13
N THR A 11 1.14 -3.28 -0.90
CA THR A 11 2.31 -3.72 -0.14
C THR A 11 2.27 -5.21 0.15
N ILE A 12 1.11 -5.72 0.60
CA ILE A 12 0.94 -7.15 0.92
C ILE A 12 1.15 -8.02 -0.34
N VAL A 13 0.53 -7.66 -1.47
CA VAL A 13 0.71 -8.37 -2.74
C VAL A 13 2.17 -8.38 -3.16
N HIS A 14 2.85 -7.23 -3.08
CA HIS A 14 4.24 -7.12 -3.47
C HIS A 14 5.19 -7.95 -2.59
N TRP A 15 4.87 -8.11 -1.30
CA TRP A 15 5.64 -8.97 -0.41
C TRP A 15 5.42 -10.46 -0.69
N ILE A 16 4.20 -10.85 -1.04
CA ILE A 16 3.89 -12.21 -1.50
C ILE A 16 4.63 -12.50 -2.82
N ASP A 17 4.55 -11.59 -3.80
CA ASP A 17 5.20 -11.75 -5.11
C ASP A 17 6.74 -11.85 -5.00
N ARG A 18 7.32 -11.25 -3.96
CA ARG A 18 8.76 -11.34 -3.65
C ARG A 18 9.13 -12.50 -2.73
N HIS A 19 8.18 -13.36 -2.37
CA HIS A 19 8.37 -14.46 -1.43
C HIS A 19 8.93 -14.01 -0.07
N LEU A 20 8.54 -12.81 0.38
CA LEU A 20 8.90 -12.30 1.71
C LEU A 20 7.95 -12.83 2.79
N ILE A 21 6.71 -13.15 2.40
CA ILE A 21 5.70 -13.78 3.26
C ILE A 21 5.00 -14.89 2.49
N ASP A 22 4.61 -15.94 3.21
CA ASP A 22 3.87 -17.06 2.66
C ASP A 22 2.36 -16.76 2.65
N ALA A 23 1.71 -17.07 1.53
CA ALA A 23 0.28 -16.90 1.35
C ALA A 23 -0.27 -17.97 0.39
N ASP A 24 -1.48 -18.45 0.68
CA ASP A 24 -2.24 -19.28 -0.22
C ASP A 24 -3.13 -18.42 -1.12
N LEU A 25 -3.09 -18.67 -2.42
CA LEU A 25 -3.81 -17.90 -3.42
C LEU A 25 -4.89 -18.76 -4.06
N ARG A 26 -6.15 -18.32 -3.94
CA ARG A 26 -7.29 -19.00 -4.58
C ARG A 26 -8.24 -18.03 -5.27
N TRP A 27 -9.02 -18.56 -6.20
CA TRP A 27 -10.07 -17.81 -6.90
C TRP A 27 -11.42 -18.09 -6.26
N VAL A 28 -12.22 -17.04 -6.06
CA VAL A 28 -13.61 -17.13 -5.63
C VAL A 28 -14.46 -16.16 -6.45
N LEU A 29 -15.77 -16.35 -6.47
CA LEU A 29 -16.70 -15.39 -7.06
C LEU A 29 -17.13 -14.39 -5.99
N ASP A 30 -17.11 -13.10 -6.34
CA ASP A 30 -17.71 -12.06 -5.49
C ASP A 30 -19.25 -12.04 -5.61
N GLU A 31 -19.90 -11.18 -4.82
CA GLU A 31 -21.36 -11.02 -4.82
C GLU A 31 -21.94 -10.58 -6.17
N SER A 32 -21.09 -10.08 -7.07
CA SER A 32 -21.44 -9.67 -8.44
C SER A 32 -21.05 -10.71 -9.50
N ASN A 33 -20.72 -11.95 -9.09
CA ASN A 33 -20.22 -13.03 -9.96
C ASN A 33 -18.95 -12.69 -10.75
N ARG A 34 -18.06 -11.87 -10.18
CA ARG A 34 -16.74 -11.61 -10.74
C ARG A 34 -15.70 -12.50 -10.06
N GLU A 35 -14.79 -13.06 -10.85
CA GLU A 35 -13.66 -13.80 -10.30
C GLU A 35 -12.72 -12.84 -9.57
N VAL A 36 -12.62 -13.04 -8.26
CA VAL A 36 -11.71 -12.31 -7.40
C VAL A 36 -10.68 -13.26 -6.80
N ARG A 37 -9.43 -12.80 -6.74
CA ARG A 37 -8.35 -13.55 -6.12
C ARG A 37 -8.34 -13.25 -4.62
N VAL A 38 -8.45 -14.29 -3.82
CA VAL A 38 -8.36 -14.25 -2.36
C VAL A 38 -6.98 -14.69 -1.93
N ILE A 39 -6.43 -13.93 -1.00
CA ILE A 39 -5.18 -14.19 -0.31
C ILE A 39 -5.55 -14.72 1.07
N ASP A 40 -5.21 -15.97 1.33
CA ASP A 40 -5.30 -16.56 2.66
C ASP A 40 -3.90 -16.55 3.29
N LEU A 41 -3.81 -15.96 4.47
CA LEU A 41 -2.59 -15.93 5.27
C LEU A 41 -2.74 -16.89 6.45
N SER A 42 -1.67 -17.61 6.76
CA SER A 42 -1.64 -18.40 8.00
C SER A 42 -1.70 -17.48 9.22
N GLU A 43 -2.22 -17.97 10.34
CA GLU A 43 -2.23 -17.23 11.61
C GLU A 43 -0.82 -16.77 12.02
N SER A 44 0.18 -17.65 11.87
CA SER A 44 1.58 -17.29 12.09
C SER A 44 2.12 -16.18 11.18
N THR A 45 1.65 -16.12 9.92
CA THR A 45 2.01 -15.03 9.00
C THR A 45 1.35 -13.72 9.43
N LEU A 46 0.09 -13.78 9.89
CA LEU A 46 -0.62 -12.62 10.42
C LEU A 46 0.05 -12.07 11.68
N ASP A 47 0.38 -12.93 12.65
CA ASP A 47 1.09 -12.52 13.87
C ASP A 47 2.44 -11.85 13.54
N PHE A 48 3.19 -12.43 12.60
CA PHE A 48 4.42 -11.84 12.10
C PHE A 48 4.17 -10.45 11.48
N LEU A 49 3.15 -10.33 10.63
CA LEU A 49 2.83 -9.08 9.96
C LEU A 49 2.38 -8.00 10.95
N GLU A 50 1.61 -8.33 11.97
CA GLU A 50 1.18 -7.37 12.99
C GLU A 50 2.38 -6.78 13.75
N GLY A 51 3.34 -7.63 14.13
CA GLY A 51 4.58 -7.18 14.77
C GLY A 51 5.49 -6.40 13.82
N PHE A 52 5.76 -6.96 12.63
CA PHE A 52 6.66 -6.34 11.66
C PHE A 52 6.12 -5.01 11.12
N ALA A 53 4.81 -4.91 10.87
CA ALA A 53 4.19 -3.69 10.37
C ALA A 53 4.31 -2.54 11.38
N ALA A 54 4.29 -2.81 12.68
CA ALA A 54 4.49 -1.78 13.69
C ALA A 54 5.87 -1.11 13.51
N ASP A 55 6.93 -1.91 13.41
CA ASP A 55 8.30 -1.41 13.24
C ASP A 55 8.52 -0.79 11.86
N TYR A 56 8.08 -1.47 10.78
CA TYR A 56 8.19 -1.00 9.40
C TYR A 56 7.50 0.35 9.17
N ARG A 57 6.41 0.64 9.90
CA ARG A 57 5.70 1.91 9.76
C ARG A 57 6.45 3.09 10.36
N GLU A 58 7.34 2.84 11.33
CA GLU A 58 8.22 3.87 11.91
C GLU A 58 9.45 4.14 11.04
N ASP A 59 9.76 3.26 10.08
CA ASP A 59 10.87 3.47 9.17
C ASP A 59 10.70 4.71 8.28
N THR A 60 11.84 5.18 7.78
CA THR A 60 11.91 6.30 6.86
C THR A 60 12.61 5.91 5.57
N VAL A 61 12.09 6.40 4.45
CA VAL A 61 12.65 6.14 3.13
C VAL A 61 13.04 7.44 2.44
N SER A 62 14.01 7.37 1.54
CA SER A 62 14.35 8.52 0.71
C SER A 62 13.14 8.94 -0.14
N ARG A 63 13.12 10.19 -0.60
CA ARG A 63 12.09 10.68 -1.51
C ARG A 63 12.02 9.87 -2.81
N THR A 64 13.14 9.29 -3.25
CA THR A 64 13.20 8.44 -4.44
C THR A 64 12.49 7.12 -4.21
N GLU A 65 12.72 6.48 -3.06
CA GLU A 65 12.05 5.24 -2.69
C GLU A 65 10.57 5.46 -2.41
N ALA A 66 10.20 6.53 -1.70
CA ALA A 66 8.80 6.90 -1.52
C ALA A 66 8.07 7.07 -2.86
N ARG A 67 8.73 7.68 -3.86
CA ARG A 67 8.19 7.79 -5.22
C ARG A 67 8.08 6.44 -5.94
N ARG A 68 8.97 5.48 -5.63
CA ARG A 68 8.91 4.13 -6.19
C ARG A 68 7.78 3.31 -5.57
N ILE A 69 7.52 3.48 -4.27
CA ILE A 69 6.40 2.84 -3.58
C ILE A 69 5.09 3.42 -4.12
N LEU A 70 5.02 4.76 -4.21
CA LEU A 70 3.87 5.49 -4.74
C LEU A 70 3.72 5.43 -6.27
N ARG A 71 4.47 4.60 -7.03
CA ARG A 71 4.54 4.65 -8.51
C ARG A 71 3.21 4.42 -9.25
N GLN A 72 2.14 4.02 -8.58
CA GLN A 72 0.77 4.05 -9.11
C GLN A 72 0.07 5.42 -8.92
N ILE A 73 0.81 6.46 -8.55
CA ILE A 73 0.37 7.84 -8.31
C ILE A 73 1.30 8.79 -9.06
N ASP A 74 0.73 9.61 -9.93
CA ASP A 74 1.45 10.48 -10.86
C ASP A 74 2.62 11.27 -10.21
N ARG A 75 3.76 11.25 -10.92
CA ARG A 75 5.08 11.86 -10.69
C ARG A 75 5.10 13.24 -10.04
N LYS A 76 4.05 14.06 -10.20
CA LYS A 76 3.96 15.44 -9.68
C LYS A 76 3.40 15.54 -8.25
N LYS A 77 3.01 14.42 -7.63
CA LYS A 77 2.18 14.44 -6.42
C LYS A 77 2.92 14.37 -5.09
N ILE A 78 4.11 13.77 -4.95
CA ILE A 78 4.70 13.59 -3.60
C ILE A 78 4.92 14.90 -2.81
N LYS A 79 5.43 15.97 -3.46
CA LYS A 79 5.54 17.29 -2.82
C LYS A 79 4.18 17.91 -2.48
N LYS A 80 3.15 17.60 -3.26
CA LYS A 80 1.79 18.05 -3.01
C LYS A 80 1.16 17.28 -1.85
N LEU A 81 1.35 15.96 -1.80
CA LEU A 81 0.91 15.09 -0.71
C LEU A 81 1.52 15.54 0.62
N ILE A 82 2.84 15.80 0.64
CA ILE A 82 3.51 16.35 1.83
C ILE A 82 2.89 17.70 2.25
N ARG A 83 2.67 18.61 1.29
CA ARG A 83 2.06 19.93 1.57
C ARG A 83 0.60 19.84 2.01
N ALA A 84 -0.14 18.85 1.53
CA ALA A 84 -1.53 18.61 1.89
C ALA A 84 -1.66 17.92 3.26
N GLY A 85 -0.58 17.31 3.75
CA GLY A 85 -0.57 16.54 5.00
C GLY A 85 -0.87 15.06 4.81
N ASP A 86 -1.09 14.61 3.57
CA ASP A 86 -1.42 13.22 3.24
C ASP A 86 -0.24 12.27 3.47
N VAL A 87 1.00 12.78 3.42
CA VAL A 87 2.23 12.03 3.63
C VAL A 87 3.17 12.85 4.51
N GLN A 88 3.78 12.22 5.52
CA GLN A 88 4.65 12.88 6.49
C GLN A 88 6.13 12.76 6.11
N ASP A 89 6.88 13.84 6.31
CA ASP A 89 8.33 13.90 6.15
C ASP A 89 9.05 14.34 7.42
N VAL A 90 10.29 13.88 7.58
CA VAL A 90 11.18 14.20 8.70
C VAL A 90 12.59 14.49 8.18
N GLU A 91 13.32 15.38 8.85
CA GLU A 91 14.74 15.62 8.54
C GLU A 91 15.61 14.63 9.31
N VAL A 92 16.42 13.85 8.59
CA VAL A 92 17.35 12.87 9.14
C VAL A 92 18.67 13.01 8.38
N ASP A 93 19.78 13.26 9.10
CA ASP A 93 21.12 13.42 8.54
C ASP A 93 21.20 14.47 7.40
N ASP A 94 20.59 15.65 7.59
CA ASP A 94 20.47 16.72 6.58
C ASP A 94 19.72 16.33 5.30
N GLU A 95 19.01 15.19 5.29
CA GLU A 95 18.14 14.75 4.20
C GLU A 95 16.67 14.67 4.64
N THR A 96 15.76 15.16 3.78
CA THR A 96 14.32 14.95 3.95
C THR A 96 13.96 13.50 3.63
N LYS A 97 13.58 12.73 4.65
CA LYS A 97 13.05 11.37 4.51
C LYS A 97 11.54 11.33 4.73
N ILE A 98 10.89 10.33 4.16
CA ILE A 98 9.43 10.16 4.21
C ILE A 98 9.11 9.01 5.15
N VAL A 99 8.14 9.22 6.04
CA VAL A 99 7.69 8.21 7.00
C VAL A 99 6.86 7.16 6.27
N VAL A 100 7.28 5.89 6.37
CA VAL A 100 6.64 4.77 5.66
C VAL A 100 5.18 4.60 6.07
N GLY A 101 4.86 4.69 7.37
CA GLY A 101 3.49 4.57 7.85
C GLY A 101 2.51 5.56 7.22
N SER A 102 2.96 6.79 6.95
CA SER A 102 2.13 7.80 6.28
C SER A 102 1.89 7.49 4.80
N ILE A 103 2.83 6.79 4.15
CA ILE A 103 2.65 6.29 2.78
C ILE A 103 1.61 5.17 2.78
N GLU A 104 1.70 4.23 3.73
CA GLU A 104 0.74 3.13 3.85
C GLU A 104 -0.68 3.64 4.14
N ASP A 105 -0.83 4.58 5.07
CA ASP A 105 -2.14 5.17 5.41
C ASP A 105 -2.79 5.82 4.18
N PHE A 106 -2.03 6.59 3.41
CA PHE A 106 -2.52 7.21 2.18
C PHE A 106 -2.90 6.18 1.10
N MET A 107 -2.16 5.07 0.99
CA MET A 107 -2.50 4.02 0.03
C MET A 107 -3.77 3.27 0.44
N ILE A 108 -3.95 2.98 1.73
CA ILE A 108 -5.17 2.33 2.25
C ILE A 108 -6.41 3.19 1.96
N GLU A 109 -6.37 4.49 2.31
CA GLU A 109 -7.47 5.42 2.07
C GLU A 109 -7.85 5.49 0.58
N ARG A 110 -6.83 5.50 -0.29
CA ARG A 110 -7.04 5.50 -1.75
C ARG A 110 -7.65 4.19 -2.26
N GLU A 111 -7.21 3.05 -1.74
CA GLU A 111 -7.74 1.73 -2.10
C GLU A 111 -9.22 1.59 -1.70
N GLU A 112 -9.58 2.11 -0.53
CA GLU A 112 -10.96 2.15 -0.03
C GLU A 112 -11.83 3.06 -0.89
N SER A 113 -11.38 4.29 -1.14
CA SER A 113 -12.07 5.26 -2.00
C SER A 113 -12.37 4.70 -3.41
N ARG A 114 -11.45 3.91 -3.98
CA ARG A 114 -11.64 3.25 -5.28
C ARG A 114 -12.69 2.15 -5.24
N ARG A 115 -12.72 1.36 -4.17
CA ARG A 115 -13.74 0.33 -3.95
C ARG A 115 -15.14 0.92 -3.84
N GLU A 116 -15.29 1.99 -3.07
CA GLU A 116 -16.58 2.68 -2.91
C GLU A 116 -17.10 3.26 -4.24
N ASN A 117 -16.20 3.79 -5.07
CA ASN A 117 -16.54 4.36 -6.37
C ASN A 117 -16.70 3.32 -7.51
N GLY A 118 -16.49 2.03 -7.24
CA GLY A 118 -16.64 0.97 -8.24
C GLY A 118 -15.58 0.97 -9.36
N GLU A 119 -14.47 1.69 -9.17
CA GLU A 119 -13.36 1.72 -10.12
C GLU A 119 -12.53 0.43 -10.00
N THR A 120 -12.66 -0.48 -10.98
CA THR A 120 -11.80 -1.66 -11.08
C THR A 120 -10.46 -1.28 -11.71
N GLU A 121 -9.34 -1.85 -11.23
CA GLU A 121 -7.99 -1.65 -11.78
C GLU A 121 -7.94 -2.07 -13.26
N GLY A 122 -8.23 -1.14 -14.17
CA GLY A 122 -8.30 -1.50 -15.58
C GLY A 122 -8.71 -0.40 -16.55
N GLU A 123 -8.60 0.89 -16.22
CA GLU A 123 -8.76 1.96 -17.21
C GLU A 123 -8.15 3.29 -16.67
N GLU A 124 -6.82 3.41 -16.67
CA GLU A 124 -6.22 4.72 -16.91
C GLU A 124 -6.27 4.95 -18.42
N VAL A 125 -7.40 5.47 -18.90
CA VAL A 125 -7.46 6.06 -20.24
C VAL A 125 -6.50 7.25 -20.23
N GLU A 126 -5.38 7.13 -20.94
CA GLU A 126 -4.51 8.25 -21.28
C GLU A 126 -5.34 9.32 -22.00
N GLU A 127 -5.76 10.37 -21.29
CA GLU A 127 -6.17 11.61 -21.95
C GLU A 127 -4.92 12.31 -22.49
N LYS A 128 -4.90 12.45 -23.82
CA LYS A 128 -3.86 13.09 -24.64
C LYS A 128 -3.75 14.60 -24.44
#